data_AF-A0A7J7KYA8-F1
#
_entry.id   AF-A0A7J7KYA8-F1
#
_cell.length_a   1.000
_cell.length_b   1.000
_cell.length_c   1.000
_cell.angle_alpha   90.00
_cell.angle_beta   90.00
_cell.angle_gamma   90.00
#
_symmetry.space_group_name_H-M   'P 1'
#
loop_
_entity.id
_entity.type
_entity.pdbx_description
1 polymer ?
#
loop_
_entity_poly.entity_id
_entity_poly.type
_entity_poly.pdbx_seq_one_letter_code
_entity_poly.pdbx_strand_id
1 'polypeptide(L)'
;MKSANTMWRNGKKNTLRKKYDECDRDDERKKNCPKKTKREDWVRFVDLTSTKEVKASRERNKINRSKMLTPHSTGRKGVFRVTDEMMEVDPTITRSNSFLVGHTRSDGTFPTTFVEEKLIAVKDIITKNPQSKYLDVDHDPLAQVFGPVKKGCVNFMSPDVTKKFIQSTELLRAHITEDKESNIDLENCFS
;
A
#
# COMPACT_ATOMS: atom_id res chain seq x y z
N MET A 1 4.52 -22.25 -11.14
CA MET A 1 3.73 -22.89 -10.06
C MET A 1 3.05 -21.79 -9.23
N LYS A 2 1.74 -21.84 -8.94
CA LYS A 2 1.12 -20.84 -8.05
C LYS A 2 1.65 -21.04 -6.62
N SER A 3 1.98 -19.96 -5.92
CA SER A 3 2.45 -20.07 -4.53
C SER A 3 1.36 -20.69 -3.62
N ALA A 4 1.78 -21.37 -2.56
CA ALA A 4 0.87 -22.02 -1.60
C ALA A 4 -0.20 -21.05 -1.06
N ASN A 5 0.16 -19.79 -0.82
CA ASN A 5 -0.77 -18.74 -0.40
C ASN A 5 -1.87 -18.45 -1.44
N THR A 6 -1.51 -18.39 -2.72
CA THR A 6 -2.48 -18.20 -3.81
C THR A 6 -3.44 -19.38 -3.91
N MET A 7 -2.93 -20.61 -3.76
CA MET A 7 -3.78 -21.81 -3.74
C MET A 7 -4.73 -21.80 -2.54
N TRP A 8 -4.25 -21.45 -1.35
CA TRP A 8 -5.08 -21.34 -0.15
C TRP A 8 -6.17 -20.27 -0.29
N ARG A 9 -5.84 -19.06 -0.75
CA ARG A 9 -6.81 -17.98 -0.95
C ARG A 9 -7.90 -18.38 -1.94
N ASN A 10 -7.50 -18.98 -3.06
CA ASN A 10 -8.43 -19.43 -4.09
C ASN A 10 -9.30 -20.60 -3.60
N GLY A 11 -8.73 -21.58 -2.89
CA GLY A 11 -9.48 -22.69 -2.31
C GLY A 11 -10.49 -22.20 -1.26
N LYS A 12 -10.08 -21.32 -0.36
CA LYS A 12 -10.98 -20.70 0.63
C LYS A 12 -12.14 -19.95 -0.04
N LYS A 13 -11.86 -19.15 -1.07
CA LYS A 13 -12.87 -18.38 -1.80
C LYS A 13 -13.81 -19.31 -2.60
N ASN A 14 -13.25 -20.13 -3.47
CA ASN A 14 -14.00 -20.85 -4.49
C ASN A 14 -14.66 -22.14 -3.96
N THR A 15 -14.15 -22.69 -2.85
CA THR A 15 -14.68 -23.93 -2.27
C THR A 15 -15.43 -23.63 -0.99
N LEU A 16 -14.74 -23.16 0.07
CA LEU A 16 -15.36 -23.01 1.39
C LEU A 16 -16.42 -21.91 1.39
N ARG A 17 -16.09 -20.72 0.86
CA ARG A 17 -17.01 -19.58 0.87
C ARG A 17 -18.20 -19.79 -0.04
N LYS A 18 -17.94 -20.26 -1.26
CA LYS A 18 -19.01 -20.57 -2.22
C LYS A 18 -20.02 -21.57 -1.63
N LYS A 19 -19.54 -22.65 -1.00
CA LYS A 19 -20.40 -23.65 -0.35
C LYS A 19 -21.17 -23.11 0.85
N TYR A 20 -20.56 -22.19 1.60
CA TYR A 20 -21.24 -21.52 2.71
C TYR A 20 -22.36 -20.60 2.23
N ASP A 21 -22.12 -19.84 1.15
CA ASP A 21 -23.05 -18.87 0.59
C ASP A 21 -24.15 -19.55 -0.28
N GLU A 22 -24.05 -20.85 -0.57
CA GLU A 22 -25.07 -21.65 -1.29
C GLU A 22 -26.32 -21.97 -0.45
N CYS A 23 -26.20 -21.98 0.88
CA CYS A 23 -27.30 -22.32 1.79
C CYS A 23 -27.57 -21.16 2.74
N ASP A 24 -28.83 -20.92 3.08
CA ASP A 24 -29.22 -19.82 3.97
C ASP A 24 -29.24 -20.20 5.44
N ARG A 25 -29.63 -21.44 5.75
CA ARG A 25 -29.76 -21.97 7.12
C ARG A 25 -28.48 -22.66 7.59
N ASP A 26 -28.11 -22.46 8.85
CA ASP A 26 -26.86 -23.00 9.40
C ASP A 26 -26.86 -24.55 9.47
N ASP A 27 -28.02 -25.16 9.73
CA ASP A 27 -28.14 -26.63 9.76
C ASP A 27 -27.91 -27.26 8.37
N GLU A 28 -28.35 -26.59 7.32
CA GLU A 28 -28.12 -26.98 5.93
C GLU A 28 -26.65 -26.75 5.54
N ARG A 29 -26.06 -25.63 5.97
CA ARG A 29 -24.62 -25.36 5.78
C ARG A 29 -23.75 -26.46 6.38
N LYS A 30 -24.01 -26.87 7.62
CA LYS A 30 -23.25 -27.94 8.30
C LYS A 30 -23.32 -29.28 7.56
N LYS A 31 -24.46 -29.59 6.94
CA LYS A 31 -24.64 -30.78 6.10
C LYS A 31 -23.94 -30.66 4.74
N ASN A 32 -23.89 -29.47 4.15
CA ASN A 32 -23.22 -29.18 2.87
C ASN A 32 -21.67 -29.07 3.01
N CYS A 33 -21.04 -30.10 3.59
CA CYS A 33 -19.60 -30.16 3.78
C CYS A 33 -18.87 -30.42 2.45
N PRO A 34 -17.86 -29.61 2.08
CA PRO A 34 -17.03 -29.87 0.89
C PRO A 34 -16.24 -31.19 1.00
N LYS A 35 -16.14 -31.94 -0.11
CA LYS A 35 -15.49 -33.28 -0.15
C LYS A 35 -14.04 -33.34 0.36
N LYS A 36 -13.29 -32.23 0.29
CA LYS A 36 -11.86 -32.15 0.67
C LYS A 36 -11.63 -31.54 2.05
N THR A 37 -12.69 -31.30 2.82
CA THR A 37 -12.61 -30.66 4.14
C THR A 37 -13.09 -31.64 5.21
N LYS A 38 -12.41 -31.69 6.35
CA LYS A 38 -12.86 -32.47 7.51
C LYS A 38 -14.20 -31.90 8.01
N ARG A 39 -15.13 -32.76 8.41
CA ARG A 39 -16.47 -32.35 8.83
C ARG A 39 -16.41 -31.47 10.07
N GLU A 40 -15.53 -31.79 11.00
CA GLU A 40 -15.32 -31.08 12.26
C GLU A 40 -14.86 -29.64 12.01
N ASP A 41 -13.86 -29.48 11.12
CA ASP A 41 -13.35 -28.17 10.69
C ASP A 41 -14.42 -27.35 9.96
N TRP A 42 -15.27 -28.02 9.17
CA TRP A 42 -16.37 -27.37 8.46
C TRP A 42 -17.45 -26.87 9.41
N VAL A 43 -17.88 -27.68 10.37
CA VAL A 43 -18.87 -27.27 11.38
C VAL A 43 -18.34 -26.07 12.17
N ARG A 44 -17.09 -26.12 12.64
CA ARG A 44 -16.45 -25.00 13.32
C ARG A 44 -16.37 -23.75 12.45
N PHE A 45 -16.07 -23.90 11.16
CA PHE A 45 -16.05 -22.79 10.22
C PHE A 45 -17.44 -22.15 10.05
N VAL A 46 -18.50 -22.96 9.92
CA VAL A 46 -19.88 -22.46 9.83
C VAL A 46 -20.24 -21.72 11.10
N ASP A 47 -20.03 -22.32 12.29
CA ASP A 47 -20.36 -21.70 13.57
C ASP A 47 -19.67 -20.34 13.75
N LEU A 48 -18.36 -20.27 13.51
CA LEU A 48 -17.62 -19.01 13.57
C LEU A 48 -18.11 -17.98 12.56
N THR A 49 -18.42 -18.42 11.35
CA THR A 49 -18.82 -17.53 10.25
C THR A 49 -20.24 -17.02 10.39
N SER A 50 -21.11 -17.78 11.06
CA SER A 50 -22.53 -17.47 11.24
C SER A 50 -22.78 -16.44 12.35
N THR A 51 -21.79 -16.19 13.22
CA THR A 51 -21.82 -15.13 14.25
C THR A 51 -22.14 -13.76 13.66
N LYS A 52 -22.90 -12.95 14.40
CA LYS A 52 -23.36 -11.62 13.95
C LYS A 52 -22.17 -10.69 13.73
N GLU A 53 -21.16 -10.79 14.59
CA GLU A 53 -19.95 -9.98 14.58
C GLU A 53 -19.14 -10.22 13.31
N VAL A 54 -18.97 -11.49 12.91
CA VAL A 54 -18.23 -11.85 11.70
C VAL A 54 -19.00 -11.42 10.45
N LYS A 55 -20.33 -11.60 10.42
CA LYS A 55 -21.18 -11.11 9.31
C LYS A 55 -21.08 -9.59 9.14
N ALA A 56 -21.22 -8.84 10.24
CA ALA A 56 -21.11 -7.38 10.23
C ALA A 56 -19.70 -6.91 9.82
N SER A 57 -18.64 -7.55 10.32
CA SER A 57 -17.26 -7.25 9.92
C SER A 57 -17.03 -7.51 8.44
N ARG A 58 -17.59 -8.59 7.89
CA ARG A 58 -17.48 -8.91 6.46
C ARG A 58 -18.17 -7.87 5.59
N GLU A 59 -19.37 -7.42 5.96
CA GLU A 59 -20.10 -6.42 5.19
C GLU A 59 -19.39 -5.06 5.22
N ARG A 60 -18.95 -4.62 6.42
CA ARG A 60 -18.11 -3.42 6.54
C ARG A 60 -16.86 -3.51 5.67
N ASN A 61 -16.17 -4.65 5.67
CA ASN A 61 -14.98 -4.85 4.83
C ASN A 61 -15.29 -4.88 3.33
N LYS A 62 -16.48 -5.34 2.93
CA LYS A 62 -16.93 -5.30 1.53
C LYS A 62 -17.14 -3.86 1.08
N ILE A 63 -17.86 -3.07 1.88
CA ILE A 63 -18.11 -1.64 1.65
C ILE A 63 -16.80 -0.85 1.65
N ASN A 64 -15.89 -1.13 2.59
CA ASN A 64 -14.60 -0.44 2.64
C ASN A 64 -13.74 -0.76 1.41
N ARG A 65 -13.72 -2.01 0.94
CA ARG A 65 -13.02 -2.38 -0.30
C ARG A 65 -13.62 -1.72 -1.53
N SER A 66 -14.94 -1.58 -1.62
CA SER A 66 -15.57 -0.90 -2.77
C SER A 66 -15.31 0.61 -2.78
N LYS A 67 -15.05 1.21 -1.61
CA LYS A 67 -14.67 2.62 -1.47
C LYS A 67 -13.17 2.87 -1.62
N MET A 68 -12.34 1.83 -1.65
CA MET A 68 -10.89 1.95 -1.75
C MET A 68 -10.49 2.33 -3.17
N LEU A 69 -10.25 3.61 -3.40
CA LEU A 69 -9.92 4.14 -4.72
C LEU A 69 -8.47 3.87 -5.12
N THR A 70 -7.51 3.96 -4.18
CA THR A 70 -6.07 3.87 -4.44
C THR A 70 -5.43 2.66 -3.72
N PRO A 71 -5.61 1.43 -4.23
CA PRO A 71 -4.93 0.25 -3.69
C PRO A 71 -3.42 0.25 -3.99
N HIS A 72 -2.63 -0.08 -2.97
CA HIS A 72 -1.20 -0.35 -3.10
C HIS A 72 -0.91 -1.69 -3.81
N SER A 73 0.17 -1.73 -4.60
CA SER A 73 0.66 -2.92 -5.31
C SER A 73 1.81 -3.64 -4.58
N THR A 74 2.48 -2.99 -3.63
CA THR A 74 3.73 -3.48 -3.00
C THR A 74 3.53 -4.58 -1.93
N GLY A 75 2.29 -5.02 -1.72
CA GLY A 75 1.97 -6.12 -0.80
C GLY A 75 2.27 -5.76 0.66
N ARG A 76 3.20 -6.50 1.30
CA ARG A 76 3.61 -6.26 2.70
C ARG A 76 4.75 -5.26 2.83
N LYS A 77 5.40 -4.91 1.72
CA LYS A 77 6.47 -3.92 1.74
C LYS A 77 5.81 -2.54 1.85
N GLY A 78 6.10 -1.82 2.94
CA GLY A 78 5.58 -0.48 3.16
C GLY A 78 6.26 0.56 2.28
N VAL A 79 5.64 1.74 2.15
CA VAL A 79 6.14 2.83 1.28
C VAL A 79 7.55 3.27 1.67
N PHE A 80 7.86 3.41 2.97
CA PHE A 80 9.21 3.81 3.40
C PHE A 80 10.29 2.87 2.90
N ARG A 81 10.07 1.56 3.02
CA ARG A 81 11.06 0.59 2.55
C ARG A 81 11.21 0.62 1.03
N VAL A 82 10.12 0.90 0.30
CA VAL A 82 10.21 1.14 -1.15
C VAL A 82 11.04 2.40 -1.43
N THR A 83 10.78 3.48 -0.69
CA THR A 83 11.52 4.74 -0.83
C THR A 83 13.00 4.57 -0.52
N ASP A 84 13.36 3.91 0.57
CA ASP A 84 14.76 3.65 0.95
C ASP A 84 15.48 2.83 -0.11
N GLU A 85 14.89 1.72 -0.56
CA GLU A 85 15.47 0.89 -1.64
C GLU A 85 15.63 1.67 -2.95
N MET A 86 14.72 2.61 -3.24
CA MET A 86 14.85 3.49 -4.41
C MET A 86 15.94 4.55 -4.22
N MET A 87 16.06 5.11 -3.01
CA MET A 87 17.08 6.12 -2.67
C MET A 87 18.50 5.56 -2.68
N GLU A 88 18.68 4.27 -2.36
CA GLU A 88 19.97 3.58 -2.50
C GLU A 88 20.47 3.54 -3.95
N VAL A 89 19.55 3.48 -4.93
CA VAL A 89 19.87 3.48 -6.36
C VAL A 89 19.96 4.92 -6.91
N ASP A 90 19.02 5.78 -6.51
CA ASP A 90 18.93 7.16 -6.94
C ASP A 90 18.52 8.06 -5.76
N PRO A 91 19.45 8.84 -5.19
CA PRO A 91 19.17 9.75 -4.07
C PRO A 91 18.19 10.88 -4.41
N THR A 92 17.87 11.11 -5.69
CA THR A 92 16.96 12.18 -6.13
C THR A 92 15.49 11.77 -6.10
N ILE A 93 15.20 10.53 -5.72
CA ILE A 93 13.85 9.97 -5.67
C ILE A 93 12.96 10.77 -4.71
N THR A 94 11.86 11.30 -5.25
CA THR A 94 10.83 12.01 -4.47
C THR A 94 9.75 11.05 -3.97
N ARG A 95 8.92 11.51 -3.02
CA ARG A 95 7.76 10.73 -2.55
C ARG A 95 6.78 10.37 -3.68
N SER A 96 6.68 11.24 -4.71
CA SER A 96 5.85 10.99 -5.90
C SER A 96 6.36 9.79 -6.69
N ASN A 97 7.68 9.63 -6.82
CA ASN A 97 8.28 8.47 -7.47
C ASN A 97 7.97 7.18 -6.69
N SER A 98 8.12 7.20 -5.37
CA SER A 98 7.77 6.06 -4.52
C SER A 98 6.27 5.72 -4.59
N PHE A 99 5.41 6.74 -4.69
CA PHE A 99 3.97 6.54 -4.90
C PHE A 99 3.67 5.83 -6.23
N LEU A 100 4.29 6.26 -7.33
CA LEU A 100 4.13 5.64 -8.65
C LEU A 100 4.52 4.15 -8.62
N VAL A 101 5.68 3.82 -8.04
CA VAL A 101 6.12 2.43 -7.88
C VAL A 101 5.16 1.66 -6.98
N GLY A 102 4.71 2.28 -5.88
CA GLY A 102 3.82 1.66 -4.91
C GLY A 102 2.39 1.39 -5.41
N HIS A 103 1.99 1.97 -6.53
CA HIS A 103 0.65 1.84 -7.12
C HIS A 103 0.65 1.28 -8.54
N THR A 104 1.82 0.98 -9.09
CA THR A 104 1.97 0.26 -10.35
C THR A 104 2.28 -1.21 -10.06
N ARG A 105 1.64 -2.15 -10.74
CA ARG A 105 1.96 -3.58 -10.61
C ARG A 105 3.24 -3.90 -11.39
N SER A 106 3.81 -5.08 -11.13
CA SER A 106 5.01 -5.55 -11.85
C SER A 106 4.80 -5.73 -13.35
N ASP A 107 3.55 -5.93 -13.80
CA ASP A 107 3.17 -6.01 -15.21
C ASP A 107 2.90 -4.63 -15.85
N GLY A 108 3.11 -3.54 -15.10
CA GLY A 108 2.82 -2.17 -15.54
C GLY A 108 1.34 -1.78 -15.47
N THR A 109 0.44 -2.72 -15.13
CA THR A 109 -1.00 -2.45 -15.06
C THR A 109 -1.39 -1.79 -13.74
N PHE A 110 -2.52 -1.10 -13.76
CA PHE A 110 -3.08 -0.46 -12.58
C PHE A 110 -4.20 -1.29 -11.97
N PRO A 111 -4.39 -1.25 -10.64
CA PRO A 111 -5.46 -2.02 -10.01
C PRO A 111 -6.88 -1.54 -10.37
N THR A 112 -7.04 -0.25 -10.69
CA THR A 112 -8.32 0.43 -10.94
C THR A 112 -8.11 1.54 -11.97
N THR A 113 -9.09 1.77 -12.84
CA THR A 113 -9.06 2.85 -13.87
C THR A 113 -8.94 4.26 -13.26
N PHE A 114 -9.61 4.51 -12.13
CA PHE A 114 -9.48 5.78 -11.39
C PHE A 114 -8.02 6.09 -11.01
N VAL A 115 -7.26 5.06 -10.63
CA VAL A 115 -5.86 5.21 -10.24
C VAL A 115 -5.00 5.44 -11.46
N GLU A 116 -5.29 4.77 -12.57
CA GLU A 116 -4.58 4.91 -13.84
C GLU A 116 -4.57 6.36 -14.32
N GLU A 117 -5.74 7.00 -14.44
CA GLU A 117 -5.85 8.41 -14.88
C GLU A 117 -5.01 9.34 -14.01
N LYS A 118 -5.08 9.16 -12.68
CA LYS A 118 -4.35 9.98 -11.72
C LYS A 118 -2.85 9.70 -11.74
N LEU A 119 -2.42 8.45 -11.88
CA LEU A 119 -1.00 8.10 -11.98
C LEU A 119 -0.38 8.61 -13.28
N ILE A 120 -1.12 8.57 -14.39
CA ILE A 120 -0.68 9.16 -15.66
C ILE A 120 -0.45 10.68 -15.47
N ALA A 121 -1.41 11.39 -14.88
CA ALA A 121 -1.25 12.82 -14.60
C ALA A 121 -0.03 13.12 -13.71
N VAL A 122 0.22 12.31 -12.67
CA VAL A 122 1.42 12.45 -11.82
C VAL A 122 2.69 12.20 -12.62
N LYS A 123 2.74 11.14 -13.45
CA LYS A 123 3.89 10.83 -14.31
C LYS A 123 4.19 11.98 -15.28
N ASP A 124 3.16 12.56 -15.88
CA ASP A 124 3.30 13.67 -16.83
C ASP A 124 3.88 14.92 -16.16
N ILE A 125 3.45 15.25 -14.94
CA ILE A 125 3.99 16.39 -14.19
C ILE A 125 5.49 16.17 -13.89
N ILE A 126 5.87 14.97 -13.44
CA ILE A 126 7.26 14.63 -13.14
C ILE A 126 8.11 14.68 -14.42
N THR A 127 7.61 14.13 -15.52
CA THR A 127 8.32 14.11 -16.81
C THR A 127 8.53 15.51 -17.37
N LYS A 128 7.57 16.43 -17.18
CA LYS A 128 7.70 17.83 -17.59
C LYS A 128 8.69 18.62 -16.74
N ASN A 129 8.96 18.19 -15.51
CA ASN A 129 9.83 18.92 -14.59
C ASN A 129 10.75 17.99 -13.78
N PRO A 130 11.69 17.29 -14.44
CA PRO A 130 12.50 16.24 -13.81
C PRO A 130 13.51 16.78 -12.79
N GLN A 131 13.94 18.05 -12.94
CA GLN A 131 14.87 18.71 -12.02
C GLN A 131 14.17 19.33 -10.80
N SER A 132 12.84 19.33 -10.77
CA SER A 132 12.07 19.82 -9.64
C SER A 132 12.17 18.84 -8.47
N LYS A 133 13.03 19.14 -7.51
CA LYS A 133 12.94 18.54 -6.17
C LYS A 133 11.68 19.10 -5.52
N TYR A 134 10.56 18.39 -5.66
CA TYR A 134 9.31 18.72 -4.99
C TYR A 134 9.44 18.48 -3.48
N LEU A 135 10.24 19.35 -2.83
CA LEU A 135 10.46 19.40 -1.39
C LEU A 135 9.21 19.90 -0.67
N ASP A 136 8.42 20.73 -1.36
CA ASP A 136 7.16 21.22 -0.84
C ASP A 136 6.03 20.20 -1.05
N VAL A 137 5.67 19.55 0.04
CA VAL A 137 4.59 18.57 0.14
C VAL A 137 3.21 19.14 -0.23
N ASP A 138 3.02 20.46 -0.19
CA ASP A 138 1.75 21.11 -0.56
C ASP A 138 1.62 21.41 -2.06
N HIS A 139 2.74 21.45 -2.78
CA HIS A 139 2.78 21.81 -4.20
C HIS A 139 3.38 20.72 -5.09
N ASP A 140 3.63 19.55 -4.53
CA ASP A 140 4.16 18.41 -5.27
C ASP A 140 3.14 17.80 -6.25
N PRO A 141 3.57 16.93 -7.18
CA PRO A 141 2.68 16.33 -8.18
C PRO A 141 1.49 15.61 -7.55
N LEU A 142 1.68 14.99 -6.37
CA LEU A 142 0.60 14.32 -5.65
C LEU A 142 -0.43 15.34 -5.13
N ALA A 143 0.01 16.45 -4.54
CA ALA A 143 -0.88 17.51 -4.07
C ALA A 143 -1.61 18.20 -5.23
N GLN A 144 -0.96 18.37 -6.39
CA GLN A 144 -1.59 18.91 -7.59
C GLN A 144 -2.70 18.00 -8.13
N VAL A 145 -2.50 16.67 -8.11
CA VAL A 145 -3.42 15.71 -8.74
C VAL A 145 -4.54 15.22 -7.79
N PHE A 146 -4.21 15.04 -6.50
CA PHE A 146 -5.11 14.52 -5.48
C PHE A 146 -5.63 15.59 -4.51
N GLY A 147 -5.13 16.82 -4.62
CA GLY A 147 -5.48 17.93 -3.75
C GLY A 147 -4.52 18.13 -2.58
N PRO A 148 -4.63 19.27 -1.89
CA PRO A 148 -3.69 19.68 -0.86
C PRO A 148 -3.68 18.70 0.32
N VAL A 149 -2.55 18.67 1.02
CA VAL A 149 -2.36 17.79 2.16
C VAL A 149 -3.21 18.25 3.34
N LYS A 150 -4.00 17.32 3.90
CA LYS A 150 -4.86 17.60 5.06
C LYS A 150 -4.02 17.85 6.31
N LYS A 151 -4.55 18.67 7.23
CA LYS A 151 -3.88 18.98 8.49
C LYS A 151 -3.64 17.68 9.30
N GLY A 152 -2.39 17.36 9.57
CA GLY A 152 -2.00 16.26 10.46
C GLY A 152 -1.61 14.94 9.77
N CYS A 153 -1.79 14.78 8.46
CA CYS A 153 -1.31 13.60 7.75
C CYS A 153 -0.91 13.92 6.32
N VAL A 154 0.21 13.37 5.88
CA VAL A 154 0.71 13.52 4.52
C VAL A 154 0.02 12.49 3.62
N ASN A 155 -0.64 12.96 2.55
CA ASN A 155 -1.37 12.08 1.62
C ASN A 155 -0.46 10.95 1.09
N PHE A 156 -1.00 9.73 1.07
CA PHE A 156 -0.34 8.51 0.58
C PHE A 156 0.93 8.07 1.32
N MET A 157 1.14 8.63 2.52
CA MET A 157 2.13 8.13 3.47
C MET A 157 1.44 7.49 4.68
N SER A 158 2.23 7.03 5.66
CA SER A 158 1.66 6.56 6.93
C SER A 158 0.87 7.69 7.61
N PRO A 159 -0.24 7.39 8.31
CA PRO A 159 -0.95 8.38 9.13
C PRO A 159 -0.05 9.16 10.10
N ASP A 160 1.05 8.54 10.55
CA ASP A 160 2.00 9.15 11.50
C ASP A 160 2.96 10.14 10.83
N VAL A 161 3.03 10.18 9.50
CA VAL A 161 3.89 11.12 8.79
C VAL A 161 3.19 12.44 8.59
N THR A 162 3.77 13.45 9.24
CA THR A 162 3.34 14.85 9.16
C THR A 162 4.31 15.67 8.32
N LYS A 163 3.87 16.84 7.85
CA LYS A 163 4.75 17.79 7.14
C LYS A 163 5.97 18.18 7.98
N LYS A 164 5.75 18.43 9.28
CA LYS A 164 6.82 18.77 10.24
C LYS A 164 7.83 17.64 10.38
N PHE A 165 7.34 16.39 10.41
CA PHE A 165 8.21 15.22 10.44
C PHE A 165 9.13 15.20 9.21
N ILE A 166 8.57 15.34 8.00
CA ILE A 166 9.36 15.37 6.75
C ILE A 166 10.38 16.51 6.78
N GLN A 167 9.96 17.73 7.14
CA GLN A 167 10.87 18.87 7.23
C GLN A 167 12.00 18.62 8.23
N SER A 168 11.70 18.08 9.41
CA SER A 168 12.72 17.76 10.41
C SER A 168 13.70 16.68 9.94
N THR A 169 13.23 15.67 9.19
CA THR A 169 14.11 14.63 8.66
C THR A 169 15.01 15.16 7.55
N GLU A 170 14.52 16.06 6.71
CA GLU A 170 15.34 16.70 5.67
C GLU A 170 16.40 17.62 6.27
N LEU A 171 16.04 18.41 7.29
CA LEU A 171 17.01 19.22 8.05
C LEU A 171 18.09 18.35 8.69
N LEU A 172 17.70 17.23 9.32
CA LEU A 172 18.65 16.28 9.90
C LEU A 172 19.59 15.69 8.83
N ARG A 173 19.06 15.31 7.66
CA ARG A 173 19.84 14.77 6.54
C ARG A 173 20.85 15.78 6.00
N ALA A 174 20.44 17.04 5.87
CA ALA A 174 21.34 18.12 5.45
C ALA A 174 22.49 18.28 6.47
N HIS A 175 22.19 18.34 7.76
CA HIS A 175 23.21 18.45 8.82
C HIS A 175 24.21 17.28 8.81
N ILE A 176 23.73 16.04 8.69
CA ILE A 176 24.60 14.87 8.58
C ILE A 176 25.49 14.93 7.32
N THR A 177 25.01 15.55 6.25
CA THR A 177 25.77 15.69 5.00
C THR A 177 26.87 16.75 5.15
N GLU A 178 26.52 17.91 5.74
CA GLU A 178 27.49 18.97 6.11
C GLU A 178 28.58 18.44 7.06
N ASP A 179 28.19 17.64 8.06
CA ASP A 179 29.12 17.00 8.99
C ASP A 179 30.06 16.01 8.28
N LYS A 180 29.59 15.30 7.25
CA LYS A 180 30.43 14.37 6.48
C LYS A 180 31.40 15.11 5.55
N GLU A 181 30.93 16.15 4.86
CA GLU A 181 31.75 16.96 3.97
C GLU A 181 32.87 17.66 4.75
N SER A 182 32.54 18.28 5.89
CA SER A 182 33.54 18.89 6.76
C SER A 182 34.57 17.89 7.32
N ASN A 183 34.16 16.64 7.58
CA ASN A 183 35.09 15.60 8.04
C ASN A 183 36.03 15.12 6.91
N ILE A 184 35.53 15.01 5.68
CA ILE A 184 36.34 14.70 4.49
C ILE A 184 37.36 15.81 4.21
N ASP A 185 36.96 17.07 4.35
CA ASP A 185 37.85 18.22 4.16
C ASP A 185 38.97 18.26 5.22
N LEU A 186 38.67 17.90 6.46
CA LEU A 186 39.68 17.76 7.51
C LEU A 186 40.67 16.62 7.19
N GLU A 187 40.20 15.45 6.76
CA GLU A 187 41.08 14.34 6.39
C GLU A 187 42.02 14.68 5.22
N ASN A 188 41.54 15.46 4.24
CA ASN A 188 42.37 15.92 3.11
C ASN A 188 43.36 17.04 3.48
N CYS A 189 43.13 17.79 4.56
CA CYS A 189 44.08 18.79 5.06
C CYS A 189 45.26 18.19 5.85
N PHE A 190 45.17 16.93 6.27
CA PHE A 190 46.21 16.23 7.05
C PHE A 190 47.01 15.19 6.24
N SER A 191 46.81 15.11 4.92
CA SER A 191 47.59 14.30 3.97
C SER A 191 48.55 15.13 3.14
#